data_AF-A0A2H9PN14-F1
#
_entry.id   AF-A0A2H9PN14-F1
#
_cell.length_a   1.000
_cell.length_b   1.000
_cell.length_c   1.000
_cell.angle_alpha   90.00
_cell.angle_beta   90.00
_cell.angle_gamma   90.00
#
_symmetry.space_group_name_H-M   'P 1'
#
loop_
_entity.id
_entity.type
_entity.pdbx_description
1 polymer ?
#
loop_
_entity_poly.entity_id
_entity_poly.type
_entity_poly.pdbx_seq_one_letter_code
_entity_poly.pdbx_strand_id
1 'polypeptide(L)'
;MADKRKPKTVDDIVAEFRGFHHEKGKAFKDRVAAFERFNDPEAIFGQQFAHHAHYAIFGHPSDPKGFPGAYNVAHKTLDKHAAADEFKLQDEDKLAEILESYVDTFLQKAMGKRFEKFVAHAKKIKMDKKDLREFKGQFMSKYYSADGRNPTNILSSGYIKSLKGSTKLDVIDRLRSIGETTKKFYTANLVNEAIGGIFSDEDDRVDLAEYLTPKFEKAGWKHDKPHVWRDTKEMSQHYSALLSGNQGDALQKSGYTYSAPKEKKKD
;
A
#
# COMPACT_ATOMS: atom_id res chain seq x y z
N MET A 1 24.28 -2.57 -25.09
CA MET A 1 24.39 -3.81 -24.28
C MET A 1 23.36 -3.73 -23.18
N ALA A 2 22.34 -4.60 -23.19
CA ALA A 2 21.35 -4.65 -22.12
C ALA A 2 22.05 -5.12 -20.85
N ASP A 3 22.22 -4.20 -19.90
CA ASP A 3 22.82 -4.47 -18.61
C ASP A 3 21.98 -5.57 -17.94
N LYS A 4 22.52 -6.80 -17.85
CA LYS A 4 21.86 -7.98 -17.27
C LYS A 4 21.78 -7.85 -15.74
N ARG A 5 21.28 -6.72 -15.25
CA ARG A 5 20.98 -6.54 -13.83
C ARG A 5 19.82 -7.45 -13.50
N LYS A 6 19.98 -8.29 -12.47
CA LYS A 6 18.88 -9.09 -11.94
C LYS A 6 17.69 -8.16 -11.65
N PRO A 7 16.45 -8.59 -11.92
CA PRO A 7 15.28 -7.82 -11.53
C PRO A 7 15.35 -7.50 -10.04
N LYS A 8 15.23 -6.23 -9.67
CA LYS A 8 15.21 -5.81 -8.26
C LYS A 8 13.96 -6.36 -7.59
N THR A 9 14.10 -6.86 -6.37
CA THR A 9 12.95 -7.20 -5.53
C THR A 9 12.30 -5.93 -4.97
N VAL A 10 11.08 -6.03 -4.43
CA VAL A 10 10.42 -4.92 -3.74
C VAL A 10 11.27 -4.40 -2.58
N ASP A 11 11.88 -5.31 -1.82
CA ASP A 11 12.77 -4.95 -0.70
C ASP A 11 14.02 -4.19 -1.19
N ASP A 12 14.60 -4.58 -2.33
CA ASP A 12 15.76 -3.89 -2.91
C ASP A 12 15.39 -2.45 -3.33
N ILE A 13 14.20 -2.27 -3.91
CA ILE A 13 13.70 -0.95 -4.32
C ILE A 13 13.47 -0.09 -3.08
N VAL A 14 12.75 -0.62 -2.07
CA VAL A 14 12.50 0.11 -0.80
C VAL A 14 13.82 0.50 -0.14
N ALA A 15 14.79 -0.43 -0.05
CA ALA A 15 16.08 -0.17 0.58
C ALA A 15 16.89 0.91 -0.18
N GLU A 16 16.86 0.90 -1.51
CA GLU A 16 17.51 1.92 -2.32
C GLU A 16 16.98 3.32 -2.03
N PHE A 17 15.66 3.51 -2.04
CA PHE A 17 15.06 4.84 -1.84
C PHE A 17 15.11 5.29 -0.38
N ARG A 18 15.05 4.37 0.59
CA ARG A 18 15.33 4.69 2.01
C ARG A 18 16.75 5.23 2.25
N GLY A 19 17.70 4.94 1.35
CA GLY A 19 19.03 5.56 1.36
C GLY A 19 19.01 7.09 1.18
N PHE A 20 17.88 7.65 0.72
CA PHE A 20 17.65 9.09 0.52
C PHE A 20 16.75 9.72 1.58
N HIS A 21 16.46 9.02 2.68
CA HIS A 21 15.75 9.62 3.81
C HIS A 21 16.50 10.87 4.31
N HIS A 22 15.77 11.93 4.70
CA HIS A 22 16.37 13.22 5.08
C HIS A 22 17.46 13.10 6.16
N GLU A 23 17.23 12.24 7.17
CA GLU A 23 18.21 11.95 8.24
C GLU A 23 19.51 11.26 7.78
N LYS A 24 19.63 10.84 6.51
CA LYS A 24 20.83 10.16 5.98
C LYS A 24 21.89 11.11 5.45
N GLY A 25 21.71 12.43 5.61
CA GLY A 25 22.70 13.46 5.26
C GLY A 25 22.89 13.63 3.74
N LYS A 26 21.95 13.16 2.92
CA LYS A 26 21.97 13.40 1.47
C LYS A 26 21.49 14.82 1.17
N ALA A 27 22.17 15.49 0.24
CA ALA A 27 21.80 16.84 -0.17
C ALA A 27 20.37 16.86 -0.72
N PHE A 28 19.65 17.96 -0.49
CA PHE A 28 18.27 18.14 -0.96
C PHE A 28 18.10 17.81 -2.45
N LYS A 29 19.02 18.30 -3.30
CA LYS A 29 19.02 18.03 -4.74
C LYS A 29 19.07 16.53 -5.10
N ASP A 30 19.85 15.75 -4.36
CA ASP A 30 19.95 14.29 -4.60
C ASP A 30 18.67 13.57 -4.17
N ARG A 31 18.08 14.01 -3.06
CA ARG A 31 16.79 13.51 -2.54
C ARG A 31 15.64 13.79 -3.50
N VAL A 32 15.60 15.00 -4.06
CA VAL A 32 14.66 15.39 -5.12
C VAL A 32 14.85 14.55 -6.37
N ALA A 33 16.07 14.35 -6.86
CA ALA A 33 16.32 13.53 -8.04
C ALA A 33 15.89 12.07 -7.82
N ALA A 34 16.09 11.53 -6.62
CA ALA A 34 15.59 10.20 -6.25
C ALA A 34 14.04 10.17 -6.24
N PHE A 35 13.39 11.19 -5.67
CA PHE A 35 11.94 11.32 -5.68
C PHE A 35 11.37 11.38 -7.10
N GLU A 36 11.96 12.19 -7.98
CA GLU A 36 11.57 12.28 -9.39
C GLU A 36 11.74 10.94 -10.11
N ARG A 37 12.89 10.28 -9.94
CA ARG A 37 13.17 8.97 -10.53
C ARG A 37 12.20 7.89 -10.06
N PHE A 38 11.72 7.97 -8.82
CA PHE A 38 10.70 7.04 -8.32
C PHE A 38 9.35 7.24 -9.03
N ASN A 39 8.98 8.50 -9.28
CA ASN A 39 7.69 8.91 -9.83
C ASN A 39 7.69 9.09 -11.35
N ASP A 40 8.81 8.82 -12.02
CA ASP A 40 8.93 8.87 -13.47
C ASP A 40 7.92 7.87 -14.09
N PRO A 41 7.04 8.31 -15.02
CA PRO A 41 6.08 7.42 -15.69
C PRO A 41 6.74 6.24 -16.42
N GLU A 42 7.98 6.39 -16.86
CA GLU A 42 8.75 5.31 -17.50
C GLU A 42 9.41 4.37 -16.47
N ALA A 43 9.45 4.75 -15.19
CA ALA A 43 9.96 3.88 -14.14
C ALA A 43 8.98 2.74 -13.82
N ILE A 44 9.53 1.53 -13.74
CA ILE A 44 8.73 0.32 -13.45
C ILE A 44 8.42 0.13 -11.95
N PHE A 45 8.90 0.99 -11.05
CA PHE A 45 8.85 0.76 -9.60
C PHE A 45 7.41 0.69 -9.06
N GLY A 46 6.56 1.67 -9.42
CA GLY A 46 5.15 1.69 -9.02
C GLY A 46 4.39 0.46 -9.51
N GLN A 47 4.66 0.02 -10.75
CA GLN A 47 4.07 -1.19 -11.32
C GLN A 47 4.57 -2.45 -10.59
N GLN A 48 5.86 -2.52 -10.25
CA GLN A 48 6.43 -3.63 -9.49
C GLN A 48 5.79 -3.75 -8.10
N PHE A 49 5.53 -2.64 -7.41
CA PHE A 49 4.82 -2.64 -6.13
C PHE A 49 3.37 -3.10 -6.28
N ALA A 50 2.65 -2.61 -7.29
CA ALA A 50 1.28 -3.04 -7.57
C ALA A 50 1.18 -4.53 -7.92
N HIS A 51 2.11 -5.05 -8.74
CA HIS A 51 2.20 -6.48 -9.06
C HIS A 51 2.52 -7.32 -7.84
N HIS A 52 3.47 -6.90 -7.01
CA HIS A 52 3.80 -7.60 -5.78
C HIS A 52 2.61 -7.66 -4.81
N ALA A 53 1.92 -6.54 -4.62
CA ALA A 53 0.71 -6.50 -3.80
C ALA A 53 -0.40 -7.40 -4.38
N HIS A 54 -0.57 -7.42 -5.70
CA HIS A 54 -1.48 -8.35 -6.35
C HIS A 54 -1.10 -9.82 -6.06
N TYR A 55 0.16 -10.19 -6.21
CA TYR A 55 0.61 -11.57 -5.95
C TYR A 55 0.53 -11.97 -4.47
N ALA A 56 0.71 -11.04 -3.54
CA ALA A 56 0.49 -11.32 -2.12
C ALA A 56 -0.97 -11.70 -1.82
N ILE A 57 -1.92 -11.11 -2.54
CA ILE A 57 -3.36 -11.32 -2.33
C ILE A 57 -3.91 -12.47 -3.18
N PHE A 58 -3.65 -12.46 -4.48
CA PHE A 58 -4.26 -13.38 -5.46
C PHE A 58 -3.30 -14.45 -5.98
N GLY A 59 -2.05 -14.43 -5.53
CA GLY A 59 -1.04 -15.41 -5.87
C GLY A 59 -0.34 -15.15 -7.20
N HIS A 60 0.82 -15.78 -7.39
CA HIS A 60 1.56 -15.75 -8.65
C HIS A 60 1.27 -17.04 -9.43
N PRO A 61 0.68 -16.97 -10.65
CA PRO A 61 0.29 -18.17 -11.39
C PRO A 61 1.44 -19.15 -11.65
N SER A 62 2.64 -18.64 -11.95
CA SER A 62 3.83 -19.47 -12.17
C SER A 62 4.63 -19.82 -10.89
N ASP A 63 4.24 -19.29 -9.72
CA ASP A 63 4.87 -19.60 -8.44
C ASP A 63 3.83 -19.70 -7.31
N PRO A 64 2.94 -20.70 -7.35
CA PRO A 64 1.88 -20.86 -6.36
C PRO A 64 2.39 -21.29 -4.98
N LYS A 65 3.65 -21.74 -4.86
CA LYS A 65 4.26 -22.10 -3.58
C LYS A 65 4.91 -20.90 -2.91
N GLY A 66 5.67 -20.12 -3.69
CA GLY A 66 6.27 -18.88 -3.21
C GLY A 66 5.24 -17.77 -3.05
N PHE A 67 4.21 -17.70 -3.89
CA PHE A 67 3.11 -16.73 -3.80
C PHE A 67 1.76 -17.44 -3.94
N PRO A 68 1.26 -18.10 -2.88
CA PRO A 68 -0.01 -18.81 -2.93
C PRO A 68 -1.23 -17.87 -3.05
N GLY A 69 -1.11 -16.64 -2.56
CA GLY A 69 -2.19 -15.64 -2.51
C GLY A 69 -3.10 -15.83 -1.30
N ALA A 70 -3.22 -14.80 -0.45
CA ALA A 70 -4.08 -14.81 0.73
C ALA A 70 -5.54 -15.15 0.44
N TYR A 71 -6.11 -14.60 -0.64
CA TYR A 71 -7.46 -14.91 -1.09
C TYR A 71 -7.60 -16.39 -1.47
N ASN A 72 -6.66 -16.94 -2.25
CA ASN A 72 -6.72 -18.33 -2.69
C ASN A 72 -6.61 -19.31 -1.53
N VAL A 73 -5.74 -19.03 -0.56
CA VAL A 73 -5.58 -19.86 0.64
C VAL A 73 -6.86 -19.84 1.46
N ALA A 74 -7.43 -18.66 1.71
CA ALA A 74 -8.68 -18.52 2.45
C ALA A 74 -9.87 -19.19 1.74
N HIS A 75 -9.96 -19.06 0.42
CA HIS A 75 -10.98 -19.73 -0.39
C HIS A 75 -10.87 -21.26 -0.27
N LYS A 76 -9.65 -21.82 -0.35
CA LYS A 76 -9.43 -23.25 -0.14
C LYS A 76 -9.80 -23.71 1.28
N THR A 77 -9.58 -22.87 2.29
CA THR A 77 -10.02 -23.15 3.67
C THR A 77 -11.55 -23.14 3.76
N LEU A 78 -12.20 -22.15 3.14
CA LEU A 78 -13.66 -22.06 3.05
C LEU A 78 -14.28 -23.29 2.39
N ASP A 79 -13.70 -23.77 1.29
CA ASP A 79 -14.18 -24.97 0.57
C ASP A 79 -14.17 -26.24 1.44
N LYS A 80 -13.31 -26.32 2.46
CA LYS A 80 -13.29 -27.45 3.41
C LYS A 80 -14.46 -27.40 4.41
N HIS A 81 -15.02 -26.23 4.65
CA HIS A 81 -16.06 -26.00 5.65
C HIS A 81 -17.45 -25.83 5.04
N ALA A 82 -17.53 -25.50 3.75
CA ALA A 82 -18.78 -25.26 3.03
C ALA A 82 -18.74 -25.88 1.62
N ALA A 83 -19.48 -26.97 1.43
CA ALA A 83 -19.46 -27.73 0.19
C ALA A 83 -20.24 -27.06 -0.95
N ALA A 84 -21.33 -26.35 -0.63
CA ALA A 84 -22.20 -25.68 -1.61
C ALA A 84 -22.23 -24.17 -1.39
N ASP A 85 -22.51 -23.40 -2.44
CA ASP A 85 -22.49 -21.93 -2.41
C ASP A 85 -23.54 -21.32 -1.49
N GLU A 86 -24.70 -21.98 -1.35
CA GLU A 86 -25.76 -21.56 -0.43
C GLU A 86 -25.55 -22.03 1.02
N PHE A 87 -24.49 -22.80 1.29
CA PHE A 87 -24.23 -23.32 2.63
C PHE A 87 -23.99 -22.16 3.61
N LYS A 88 -24.78 -22.11 4.69
CA LYS A 88 -24.68 -21.06 5.71
C LYS A 88 -23.66 -21.45 6.78
N LEU A 89 -22.66 -20.60 6.98
CA LEU A 89 -21.62 -20.81 7.99
C LEU A 89 -22.11 -20.33 9.36
N GLN A 90 -22.41 -21.28 10.24
CA GLN A 90 -22.89 -20.99 11.61
C GLN A 90 -21.77 -21.00 12.66
N ASP A 91 -20.63 -21.61 12.33
CA ASP A 91 -19.54 -21.87 13.26
C ASP A 91 -18.52 -20.71 13.22
N GLU A 92 -18.44 -19.97 14.32
CA GLU A 92 -17.53 -18.83 14.47
C GLU A 92 -16.06 -19.25 14.43
N ASP A 93 -15.71 -20.46 14.88
CA ASP A 93 -14.33 -20.94 14.85
C ASP A 93 -13.87 -21.27 13.43
N LYS A 94 -14.78 -21.82 12.60
CA LYS A 94 -14.50 -22.05 11.16
C LYS A 94 -14.39 -20.73 10.40
N LEU A 95 -15.26 -19.76 10.69
CA LEU A 95 -15.16 -18.41 10.13
C LEU A 95 -13.84 -17.74 10.52
N ALA A 96 -13.43 -17.88 11.78
CA ALA A 96 -12.16 -17.40 12.26
C ALA A 96 -10.98 -18.08 11.56
N GLU A 97 -11.02 -19.40 11.34
CA GLU A 97 -9.99 -20.15 10.63
C GLU A 97 -9.82 -19.67 9.18
N ILE A 98 -10.93 -19.43 8.47
CA ILE A 98 -10.92 -18.90 7.10
C ILE A 98 -10.22 -17.55 7.05
N LEU A 99 -10.63 -16.59 7.89
CA LEU A 99 -10.04 -15.25 7.93
C LEU A 99 -8.59 -15.27 8.44
N GLU A 100 -8.28 -16.12 9.42
CA GLU A 100 -6.93 -16.24 9.96
C GLU A 100 -5.97 -16.80 8.89
N SER A 101 -6.41 -17.74 8.06
CA SER A 101 -5.61 -18.24 6.94
C SER A 101 -5.32 -17.15 5.88
N TYR A 102 -6.27 -16.24 5.63
CA TYR A 102 -6.05 -15.06 4.81
C TYR A 102 -4.95 -14.16 5.42
N VAL A 103 -5.14 -13.78 6.68
CA VAL A 103 -4.27 -12.82 7.38
C VAL A 103 -2.85 -13.37 7.51
N ASP A 104 -2.70 -14.63 7.92
CA ASP A 104 -1.38 -15.25 8.07
C ASP A 104 -0.63 -15.28 6.74
N THR A 105 -1.30 -15.68 5.66
CA THR A 105 -0.71 -15.74 4.32
C THR A 105 -0.27 -14.35 3.85
N PHE A 106 -1.13 -13.34 4.02
CA PHE A 106 -0.82 -11.98 3.63
C PHE A 106 0.31 -11.38 4.47
N LEU A 107 0.23 -11.44 5.80
CA LEU A 107 1.23 -10.84 6.70
C LEU A 107 2.60 -11.51 6.56
N GLN A 108 2.64 -12.81 6.25
CA GLN A 108 3.91 -13.46 5.93
C GLN A 108 4.59 -12.83 4.70
N LYS A 109 3.82 -12.35 3.71
CA LYS A 109 4.37 -11.61 2.56
C LYS A 109 4.66 -10.15 2.88
N ALA A 110 3.74 -9.47 3.55
CA ALA A 110 3.89 -8.05 3.85
C ALA A 110 5.03 -7.75 4.83
N MET A 111 5.30 -8.65 5.77
CA MET A 111 6.24 -8.42 6.87
C MET A 111 7.40 -9.43 6.92
N GLY A 112 7.31 -10.56 6.22
CA GLY A 112 8.34 -11.60 6.17
C GLY A 112 8.80 -12.05 7.55
N LYS A 113 10.12 -12.04 7.76
CA LYS A 113 10.79 -12.48 9.01
C LYS A 113 10.28 -11.75 10.26
N ARG A 114 9.76 -10.52 10.14
CA ARG A 114 9.23 -9.77 11.29
C ARG A 114 7.97 -10.44 11.83
N PHE A 115 7.08 -10.89 10.95
CA PHE A 115 5.87 -11.60 11.34
C PHE A 115 6.20 -12.98 11.91
N GLU A 116 7.13 -13.71 11.30
CA GLU A 116 7.57 -15.02 11.80
C GLU A 116 8.15 -14.93 13.22
N LYS A 117 9.03 -13.95 13.47
CA LYS A 117 9.57 -13.68 14.81
C LYS A 117 8.48 -13.35 15.82
N PHE A 118 7.49 -12.55 15.40
CA PHE A 118 6.36 -12.20 16.25
C PHE A 118 5.54 -13.45 16.64
N VAL A 119 5.13 -14.26 15.66
CA VAL A 119 4.36 -15.49 15.92
C VAL A 119 5.16 -16.46 16.79
N ALA A 120 6.47 -16.60 16.57
CA ALA A 120 7.34 -17.42 17.42
C ALA A 120 7.43 -16.90 18.86
N HIS A 121 7.51 -15.58 19.05
CA HIS A 121 7.52 -14.97 20.37
C HIS A 121 6.19 -15.17 21.10
N ALA A 122 5.06 -14.94 20.43
CA ALA A 122 3.72 -15.17 20.99
C ALA A 122 3.54 -16.62 21.47
N LYS A 123 4.04 -17.59 20.69
CA LYS A 123 4.07 -19.01 21.09
C LYS A 123 4.95 -19.26 22.31
N LYS A 124 6.12 -18.62 22.39
CA LYS A 124 7.06 -18.75 23.53
C LYS A 124 6.44 -18.26 24.84
N ILE A 125 5.69 -17.17 24.80
CA ILE A 125 4.99 -16.63 25.98
C ILE A 125 3.62 -17.30 26.23
N LYS A 126 3.28 -18.34 25.45
CA LYS A 126 1.99 -19.05 25.52
C LYS A 126 0.79 -18.12 25.46
N MET A 127 0.85 -17.11 24.58
CA MET A 127 -0.28 -16.22 24.32
C MET A 127 -1.53 -17.03 23.95
N ASP A 128 -2.67 -16.65 24.50
CA ASP A 128 -3.93 -17.31 24.17
C ASP A 128 -4.24 -17.21 22.67
N LYS A 129 -4.89 -18.24 22.13
CA LYS A 129 -5.21 -18.32 20.69
C LYS A 129 -6.05 -17.13 20.24
N LYS A 130 -7.01 -16.70 21.05
CA LYS A 130 -7.90 -15.57 20.74
C LYS A 130 -7.14 -14.25 20.74
N ASP A 131 -6.26 -14.05 21.72
CA ASP A 131 -5.43 -12.85 21.81
C ASP A 131 -4.45 -12.76 20.63
N LEU A 132 -3.80 -13.88 20.28
CA LEU A 132 -2.92 -13.94 19.11
C LEU A 132 -3.67 -13.59 17.83
N ARG A 133 -4.89 -14.10 17.68
CA ARG A 133 -5.75 -13.82 16.53
C ARG A 133 -6.13 -12.34 16.44
N GLU A 134 -6.59 -11.75 17.55
CA GLU A 134 -6.92 -10.32 17.61
C GLU A 134 -5.71 -9.48 17.22
N PHE A 135 -4.52 -9.84 17.72
CA PHE A 135 -3.27 -9.13 17.46
C PHE A 135 -2.80 -9.25 16.01
N LYS A 136 -2.89 -10.44 15.39
CA LYS A 136 -2.69 -10.59 13.93
C LYS A 136 -3.61 -9.66 13.15
N GLY A 137 -4.86 -9.56 13.61
CA GLY A 137 -5.85 -8.66 13.05
C GLY A 137 -5.51 -7.18 13.15
N GLN A 138 -4.84 -6.76 14.23
CA GLN A 138 -4.31 -5.40 14.38
C GLN A 138 -3.16 -5.11 13.41
N PHE A 139 -2.33 -6.10 13.07
CA PHE A 139 -1.34 -5.91 12.01
C PHE A 139 -2.03 -5.78 10.64
N MET A 140 -3.03 -6.62 10.38
CA MET A 140 -3.80 -6.57 9.14
C MET A 140 -4.53 -5.24 8.94
N SER A 141 -5.03 -4.61 10.01
CA SER A 141 -5.81 -3.36 9.92
C SER A 141 -5.00 -2.18 9.35
N LYS A 142 -3.66 -2.25 9.36
CA LYS A 142 -2.79 -1.28 8.65
C LYS A 142 -3.00 -1.30 7.14
N TYR A 143 -3.42 -2.44 6.62
CA TYR A 143 -3.58 -2.69 5.19
C TYR A 143 -5.04 -2.83 4.79
N TYR A 144 -6.00 -2.75 5.71
CA TYR A 144 -7.41 -2.94 5.38
C TYR A 144 -8.34 -2.02 6.17
N SER A 145 -9.32 -1.48 5.45
CA SER A 145 -10.39 -0.64 5.97
C SER A 145 -11.70 -1.00 5.27
N ALA A 146 -12.73 -1.36 6.03
CA ALA A 146 -14.04 -1.72 5.46
C ALA A 146 -14.76 -0.53 4.83
N ASP A 147 -14.57 0.68 5.34
CA ASP A 147 -15.15 1.94 4.85
C ASP A 147 -14.16 2.77 4.00
N GLY A 148 -12.95 2.25 3.79
CA GLY A 148 -11.86 2.91 3.08
C GLY A 148 -11.20 4.06 3.86
N ARG A 149 -11.59 4.31 5.13
CA ARG A 149 -11.08 5.39 5.97
C ARG A 149 -10.47 4.88 7.27
N ASN A 150 -11.18 4.01 7.97
CA ASN A 150 -10.83 3.54 9.30
C ASN A 150 -10.24 2.13 9.27
N PRO A 151 -9.07 1.88 9.91
CA PRO A 151 -8.51 0.55 10.06
C PRO A 151 -9.55 -0.44 10.60
N THR A 152 -9.67 -1.60 9.96
CA THR A 152 -10.65 -2.63 10.37
C THR A 152 -9.93 -3.92 10.76
N ASN A 153 -10.19 -4.39 11.98
CA ASN A 153 -9.72 -5.71 12.42
C ASN A 153 -10.70 -6.80 11.96
N ILE A 154 -10.36 -7.49 10.87
CA ILE A 154 -11.16 -8.61 10.34
C ILE A 154 -11.10 -9.87 11.19
N LEU A 155 -10.18 -9.95 12.15
CA LEU A 155 -10.06 -11.05 13.09
C LEU A 155 -10.68 -10.75 14.46
N SER A 156 -11.32 -9.60 14.60
CA SER A 156 -12.03 -9.26 15.82
C SER A 156 -13.25 -10.13 16.03
N SER A 157 -13.58 -10.40 17.30
CA SER A 157 -14.77 -11.20 17.65
C SER A 157 -16.05 -10.61 17.06
N GLY A 158 -16.18 -9.27 17.03
CA GLY A 158 -17.33 -8.58 16.45
C GLY A 158 -17.42 -8.80 14.94
N TYR A 159 -16.29 -8.73 14.23
CA TYR A 159 -16.26 -8.97 12.79
C TYR A 159 -16.60 -10.42 12.44
N ILE A 160 -16.01 -11.39 13.14
CA ILE A 160 -16.30 -12.82 12.92
C ILE A 160 -17.80 -13.11 13.15
N LYS A 161 -18.37 -12.59 14.23
CA LYS A 161 -19.81 -12.72 14.53
C LYS A 161 -20.68 -12.11 13.45
N SER A 162 -20.27 -11.00 12.83
CA SER A 162 -21.03 -10.36 11.74
C SER A 162 -21.15 -11.24 10.49
N LEU A 163 -20.27 -12.22 10.31
CA LEU A 163 -20.32 -13.16 9.19
C LEU A 163 -21.13 -14.41 9.49
N LYS A 164 -21.53 -14.64 10.75
CA LYS A 164 -22.31 -15.80 11.14
C LYS A 164 -23.66 -15.82 10.42
N GLY A 165 -23.97 -16.96 9.81
CA GLY A 165 -25.19 -17.15 9.02
C GLY A 165 -25.08 -16.69 7.56
N SER A 166 -23.95 -16.08 7.17
CA SER A 166 -23.66 -15.76 5.76
C SER A 166 -23.51 -17.04 4.94
N THR A 167 -23.90 -16.99 3.67
CA THR A 167 -23.67 -18.08 2.73
C THR A 167 -22.19 -18.17 2.36
N LYS A 168 -21.76 -19.30 1.80
CA LYS A 168 -20.41 -19.44 1.24
C LYS A 168 -20.14 -18.37 0.18
N LEU A 169 -21.12 -18.09 -0.69
CA LEU A 169 -21.00 -17.04 -1.70
C LEU A 169 -20.76 -15.65 -1.08
N ASP A 170 -21.51 -15.29 -0.04
CA ASP A 170 -21.32 -14.02 0.67
C ASP A 170 -19.90 -13.91 1.27
N VAL A 171 -19.38 -15.01 1.81
CA VAL A 171 -18.01 -15.06 2.37
C VAL A 171 -16.96 -14.94 1.25
N ILE A 172 -17.17 -15.56 0.09
CA ILE A 172 -16.30 -15.41 -1.09
C ILE A 172 -16.23 -13.94 -1.51
N ASP A 173 -17.39 -13.29 -1.65
CA ASP A 173 -17.47 -11.88 -2.03
C ASP A 173 -16.81 -10.98 -1.00
N ARG A 174 -16.98 -11.29 0.29
CA ARG A 174 -16.30 -10.57 1.37
C ARG A 174 -14.78 -10.73 1.29
N LEU A 175 -14.26 -11.94 1.09
CA LEU A 175 -12.83 -12.20 0.93
C LEU A 175 -12.25 -11.47 -0.28
N ARG A 176 -13.00 -11.39 -1.39
CA ARG A 176 -12.60 -10.65 -2.58
C ARG A 176 -12.53 -9.15 -2.31
N SER A 177 -13.54 -8.60 -1.64
CA SER A 177 -13.57 -7.19 -1.23
C SER A 177 -12.40 -6.84 -0.31
N ILE A 178 -12.10 -7.71 0.68
CA ILE A 178 -10.90 -7.56 1.53
C ILE A 178 -9.65 -7.57 0.66
N GLY A 179 -9.54 -8.48 -0.30
CA GLY A 179 -8.43 -8.57 -1.25
C GLY A 179 -8.18 -7.29 -2.05
N GLU A 180 -9.22 -6.74 -2.66
CA GLU A 180 -9.11 -5.54 -3.47
C GLU A 180 -8.69 -4.31 -2.66
N THR A 181 -9.30 -4.11 -1.50
CA THR A 181 -8.91 -3.03 -0.59
C THR A 181 -7.48 -3.23 -0.08
N THR A 182 -7.13 -4.45 0.34
CA THR A 182 -5.79 -4.74 0.87
C THR A 182 -4.70 -4.51 -0.16
N LYS A 183 -4.92 -4.94 -1.41
CA LYS A 183 -4.01 -4.67 -2.53
C LYS A 183 -3.70 -3.17 -2.67
N LYS A 184 -4.74 -2.32 -2.63
CA LYS A 184 -4.58 -0.86 -2.77
C LYS A 184 -3.77 -0.27 -1.61
N PHE A 185 -4.16 -0.57 -0.38
CA PHE A 185 -3.50 -0.03 0.82
C PHE A 185 -2.07 -0.56 0.96
N TYR A 186 -1.82 -1.83 0.63
CA TYR A 186 -0.49 -2.39 0.68
C TYR A 186 0.44 -1.80 -0.40
N THR A 187 -0.08 -1.58 -1.62
CA THR A 187 0.68 -0.85 -2.65
C THR A 187 1.07 0.55 -2.15
N ALA A 188 0.12 1.30 -1.58
CA ALA A 188 0.39 2.62 -1.02
C ALA A 188 1.38 2.56 0.17
N ASN A 189 1.31 1.53 1.00
CA ASN A 189 2.28 1.32 2.07
C ASN A 189 3.69 1.09 1.52
N LEU A 190 3.86 0.26 0.48
CA LEU A 190 5.17 0.04 -0.15
C LEU A 190 5.76 1.33 -0.75
N VAL A 191 4.91 2.14 -1.40
CA VAL A 191 5.31 3.48 -1.88
C VAL A 191 5.77 4.35 -0.70
N ASN A 192 4.97 4.46 0.35
CA ASN A 192 5.33 5.23 1.55
C ASN A 192 6.58 4.69 2.24
N GLU A 193 6.81 3.37 2.23
CA GLU A 193 8.02 2.79 2.79
C GLU A 193 9.28 3.11 1.99
N ALA A 194 9.15 3.26 0.67
CA ALA A 194 10.25 3.59 -0.23
C ALA A 194 10.60 5.08 -0.19
N ILE A 195 9.60 5.96 -0.33
CA ILE A 195 9.82 7.40 -0.52
C ILE A 195 9.30 8.28 0.63
N GLY A 196 8.69 7.69 1.66
CA GLY A 196 8.30 8.41 2.87
C GLY A 196 9.52 8.90 3.65
N GLY A 197 9.44 10.14 4.14
CA GLY A 197 10.54 10.78 4.88
C GLY A 197 11.74 11.15 4.01
N ILE A 198 11.62 11.10 2.68
CA ILE A 198 12.61 11.73 1.78
C ILE A 198 12.72 13.23 2.08
N PHE A 199 11.61 13.87 2.43
CA PHE A 199 11.56 15.27 2.87
C PHE A 199 11.00 15.35 4.29
N SER A 200 11.48 16.33 5.07
CA SER A 200 10.96 16.66 6.40
C SER A 200 10.47 18.10 6.45
N ASP A 201 9.45 18.37 7.28
CA ASP A 201 8.95 19.73 7.48
C ASP A 201 10.00 20.64 8.12
N GLU A 202 10.82 20.08 9.01
CA GLU A 202 11.84 20.83 9.75
C GLU A 202 12.98 21.31 8.85
N ASP A 203 13.41 20.48 7.90
CA ASP A 203 14.59 20.78 7.09
C ASP A 203 14.24 21.32 5.69
N ASP A 204 13.13 20.85 5.08
CA ASP A 204 12.93 20.97 3.64
C ASP A 204 11.75 21.83 3.21
N ARG A 205 10.89 22.28 4.13
CA ARG A 205 9.63 22.92 3.76
C ARG A 205 9.81 24.13 2.82
N VAL A 206 10.78 24.99 3.10
CA VAL A 206 11.03 26.18 2.28
C VAL A 206 11.67 25.80 0.95
N ASP A 207 12.76 25.02 0.98
CA ASP A 207 13.48 24.58 -0.22
C ASP A 207 12.58 23.80 -1.18
N LEU A 208 11.70 22.94 -0.65
CA LEU A 208 10.73 22.19 -1.44
C LEU A 208 9.68 23.12 -2.06
N ALA A 209 9.17 24.11 -1.32
CA ALA A 209 8.22 25.07 -1.86
C ALA A 209 8.82 25.92 -2.99
N GLU A 210 10.07 26.38 -2.82
CA GLU A 210 10.83 27.12 -3.84
C GLU A 210 11.11 26.27 -5.08
N TYR A 211 11.44 24.98 -4.88
CA TYR A 211 11.66 24.04 -5.96
C TYR A 211 10.39 23.74 -6.77
N LEU A 212 9.25 23.56 -6.09
CA LEU A 212 8.00 23.11 -6.72
C LEU A 212 7.24 24.22 -7.44
N THR A 213 7.18 25.42 -6.86
CA THR A 213 6.39 26.54 -7.39
C THR A 213 6.62 26.80 -8.89
N PRO A 214 7.86 27.02 -9.37
CA PRO A 214 8.09 27.26 -10.80
C PRO A 214 7.77 26.05 -11.69
N LYS A 215 7.80 24.81 -11.17
CA LYS A 215 7.44 23.61 -11.94
C LYS A 215 5.95 23.51 -12.18
N PHE A 216 5.15 23.75 -11.16
CA PHE A 216 3.69 23.79 -11.29
C PHE A 216 3.27 24.91 -12.25
N GLU A 217 3.82 26.11 -12.09
CA GLU A 217 3.54 27.24 -12.97
C GLU A 217 3.91 26.95 -14.43
N LYS A 218 5.11 26.38 -14.66
CA LYS A 218 5.57 25.99 -16.00
C LYS A 218 4.67 24.91 -16.63
N ALA A 219 4.13 24.00 -15.81
CA ALA A 219 3.19 22.98 -16.24
C ALA A 219 1.75 23.50 -16.41
N GLY A 220 1.49 24.78 -16.12
CA GLY A 220 0.17 25.40 -16.24
C GLY A 220 -0.76 25.14 -15.06
N TRP A 221 -0.25 24.63 -13.93
CA TRP A 221 -1.05 24.34 -12.74
C TRP A 221 -0.92 25.46 -11.71
N LYS A 222 -2.06 25.96 -11.22
CA LYS A 222 -2.13 27.02 -10.21
C LYS A 222 -3.02 26.61 -9.05
N HIS A 223 -2.75 27.15 -7.86
CA HIS A 223 -3.56 26.95 -6.68
C HIS A 223 -3.54 28.21 -5.82
N ASP A 224 -4.68 28.56 -5.22
CA ASP A 224 -4.85 29.78 -4.42
C ASP A 224 -3.93 29.83 -3.19
N LYS A 225 -3.84 28.70 -2.46
CA LYS A 225 -2.83 28.49 -1.41
C LYS A 225 -1.44 28.25 -2.04
N PRO A 226 -0.39 29.03 -1.71
CA PRO A 226 0.99 28.80 -2.18
C PRO A 226 1.66 27.58 -1.51
N HIS A 227 2.67 26.99 -2.15
CA HIS A 227 3.38 25.79 -1.63
C HIS A 227 3.98 25.99 -0.23
N VAL A 228 4.53 27.16 0.07
CA VAL A 228 5.15 27.44 1.38
C VAL A 228 4.17 27.30 2.57
N TRP A 229 2.86 27.38 2.32
CA TRP A 229 1.81 27.19 3.35
C TRP A 229 1.40 25.73 3.56
N ARG A 230 2.02 24.80 2.85
CA ARG A 230 1.77 23.36 2.93
C ARG A 230 2.87 22.68 3.73
N ASP A 231 2.55 21.51 4.27
CA ASP A 231 3.56 20.59 4.78
C ASP A 231 4.23 19.84 3.61
N THR A 232 5.37 19.23 3.88
CA THR A 232 6.17 18.47 2.91
C THR A 232 5.45 17.23 2.42
N LYS A 233 4.53 16.66 3.21
CA LYS A 233 3.72 15.51 2.79
C LYS A 233 2.73 15.90 1.69
N GLU A 234 1.99 17.00 1.89
CA GLU A 234 1.05 17.57 0.93
C GLU A 234 1.81 18.01 -0.34
N MET A 235 2.95 18.69 -0.19
CA MET A 235 3.80 19.08 -1.32
C MET A 235 4.31 17.87 -2.11
N SER A 236 4.79 16.82 -1.44
CA SER A 236 5.28 15.60 -2.10
C SER A 236 4.17 14.87 -2.84
N GLN A 237 2.96 14.79 -2.25
CA GLN A 237 1.80 14.18 -2.89
C GLN A 237 1.39 14.92 -4.16
N HIS A 238 1.31 16.26 -4.09
CA HIS A 238 1.03 17.09 -5.25
C HIS A 238 2.10 16.92 -6.32
N TYR A 239 3.38 16.87 -5.91
CA TYR A 239 4.46 16.73 -6.85
C TYR A 239 4.48 15.36 -7.55
N SER A 240 4.24 14.28 -6.79
CA SER A 240 4.04 12.93 -7.35
C SER A 240 2.90 12.92 -8.38
N ALA A 241 1.77 13.58 -8.09
CA ALA A 241 0.66 13.70 -9.02
C ALA A 241 1.06 14.44 -10.32
N LEU A 242 1.82 15.53 -10.21
CA LEU A 242 2.35 16.26 -11.36
C LEU A 242 3.27 15.38 -12.23
N LEU A 243 4.13 14.57 -11.61
CA LEU A 243 5.08 13.71 -12.31
C LEU A 243 4.42 12.51 -13.00
N SER A 244 3.37 11.93 -12.40
CA SER A 244 2.74 10.68 -12.83
C SER A 244 2.04 10.67 -14.20
N GLY A 245 2.07 11.78 -14.95
CA GLY A 245 1.49 11.88 -16.31
C GLY A 245 -0.04 11.90 -16.37
N ASN A 246 -0.75 11.41 -15.34
CA ASN A 246 -2.21 11.42 -15.24
C ASN A 246 -2.71 12.64 -14.43
N GLN A 247 -2.19 13.81 -14.80
CA GLN A 247 -2.13 15.02 -13.97
C GLN A 247 -3.51 15.62 -13.64
N GLY A 248 -4.50 15.43 -14.52
CA GLY A 248 -5.79 16.13 -14.48
C GLY A 248 -6.57 15.91 -13.18
N ASP A 249 -7.00 14.68 -12.95
CA ASP A 249 -7.95 14.37 -11.88
C ASP A 249 -7.37 14.54 -10.48
N ALA A 250 -6.11 14.14 -10.28
CA ALA A 250 -5.47 14.20 -8.97
C ALA A 250 -5.20 15.65 -8.54
N LEU A 251 -4.64 16.47 -9.42
CA LEU A 251 -4.35 17.87 -9.12
C LEU A 251 -5.63 18.70 -8.98
N GLN A 252 -6.66 18.45 -9.80
CA GLN A 252 -7.96 19.12 -9.65
C GLN A 252 -8.64 18.78 -8.31
N LYS A 253 -8.60 17.52 -7.87
CA LYS A 253 -9.11 17.12 -6.54
C LYS A 253 -8.33 17.77 -5.40
N SER A 254 -7.06 18.08 -5.62
CA SER A 254 -6.20 18.85 -4.71
C SER A 254 -6.40 20.36 -4.80
N GLY A 255 -7.39 20.85 -5.59
CA GLY A 255 -7.73 22.28 -5.68
C GLY A 255 -6.91 23.07 -6.70
N TYR A 256 -6.12 22.41 -7.56
CA TYR A 256 -5.42 23.10 -8.64
C TYR A 256 -6.34 23.40 -9.82
N THR A 257 -6.14 24.57 -10.42
CA THR A 257 -6.75 24.98 -11.68
C THR A 257 -5.71 24.94 -12.79
N TYR A 258 -6.10 24.40 -13.95
CA TYR A 258 -5.25 24.40 -15.13
C TYR A 258 -5.43 25.71 -15.90
N SER A 259 -4.34 26.46 -16.04
CA SER A 259 -4.21 27.63 -16.91
C SER A 259 -3.17 27.27 -17.97
N ALA A 260 -3.57 27.15 -19.24
CA ALA A 260 -2.64 26.87 -20.32
C ALA A 260 -1.42 27.82 -20.23
N PRO A 261 -0.18 27.30 -20.31
CA PRO A 261 1.00 28.15 -20.28
C PRO A 261 0.87 29.21 -21.39
N LYS A 262 1.01 30.50 -21.05
CA LYS A 262 1.01 31.55 -22.07
C LYS A 262 2.12 31.21 -23.06
N GLU A 263 1.79 30.91 -24.31
CA GLU A 263 2.78 30.81 -25.37
C GLU A 263 3.57 32.12 -25.34
N LYS A 264 4.87 32.03 -25.08
CA LYS A 264 5.75 33.15 -25.35
C LYS A 264 5.67 33.38 -26.86
N LYS A 265 4.91 34.41 -27.28
CA LYS A 265 5.05 34.97 -28.62
C LYS A 265 6.54 35.27 -28.78
N LYS A 266 7.18 34.57 -29.72
CA LYS A 266 8.51 34.92 -30.18
C LYS A 266 8.33 36.23 -30.94
N ASP A 267 8.80 37.32 -30.35
CA ASP A 267 9.08 38.56 -31.07
C ASP A 267 10.38 38.41 -31.86
#